data_AF-A0A957YRV0-F1
#
_entry.id   AF-A0A957YRV0-F1
#
_cell.length_a   1.000
_cell.length_b   1.000
_cell.length_c   1.000
_cell.angle_alpha   90.00
_cell.angle_beta   90.00
_cell.angle_gamma   90.00
#
_symmetry.space_group_name_H-M   'P 1'
#
loop_
_entity.id
_entity.type
_entity.pdbx_description
1 polymer ?
#
loop_
_entity_poly.entity_id
_entity_poly.type
_entity_poly.pdbx_seq_one_letter_code
_entity_poly.pdbx_strand_id
1 'polypeptide(L)'
;MIANEPWVTGSMDETPRGLEPQLITAFAKELGVEVEWHWGSTEAMFDALMHYELDVIIGGLTKANPWGREVAFTLPYYTDDLIVGVPPTVSPPTTLDGVVVAIPADT
;
A
#
# COMPACT_ATOMS: atom_id res chain seq x y z
N MET A 1 6.29 4.25 -7.82
CA MET A 1 5.79 3.27 -6.84
C MET A 1 6.75 3.16 -5.67
N ILE A 2 6.19 2.80 -4.51
CA ILE A 2 6.89 2.68 -3.24
C ILE A 2 6.86 1.21 -2.84
N ALA A 3 8.00 0.63 -2.49
CA ALA A 3 8.06 -0.75 -2.01
C ALA A 3 7.32 -0.86 -0.67
N ASN A 4 6.31 -1.73 -0.60
CA ASN A 4 5.50 -1.94 0.58
C ASN A 4 4.80 -3.30 0.50
N GLU A 5 5.28 -4.31 1.24
CA GLU A 5 4.65 -5.62 1.24
C GLU A 5 3.32 -5.60 2.02
N PRO A 6 2.26 -6.30 1.57
CA PRO A 6 2.19 -7.18 0.38
C PRO A 6 1.74 -6.45 -0.91
N TRP A 7 1.56 -5.13 -0.85
CA TRP A 7 0.93 -4.33 -1.90
C TRP A 7 1.77 -4.23 -3.16
N VAL A 8 3.05 -3.89 -2.99
CA VAL A 8 4.06 -3.69 -4.04
C VAL A 8 5.36 -4.32 -3.58
N THR A 9 5.84 -5.32 -4.32
CA THR A 9 7.10 -6.02 -4.07
C THR A 9 7.97 -6.04 -5.32
N GLY A 10 9.29 -6.12 -5.14
CA GLY A 10 10.27 -6.08 -6.23
C GLY A 10 11.33 -4.99 -6.01
N SER A 11 12.13 -4.75 -7.05
CA SER A 11 13.21 -3.77 -7.05
C SER A 11 13.31 -3.05 -8.40
N MET A 12 14.20 -2.03 -8.50
CA MET A 12 14.30 -1.12 -9.64
C MET A 12 14.36 -1.79 -11.02
N ASP A 13 14.95 -2.98 -11.12
CA ASP A 13 15.17 -3.69 -12.39
C ASP A 13 14.17 -4.84 -12.63
N GLU A 14 13.17 -5.00 -11.76
CA GLU A 14 12.17 -6.07 -11.85
C GLU A 14 10.79 -5.50 -12.20
N THR A 15 10.01 -6.30 -12.94
CA THR A 15 8.57 -6.07 -13.05
C THR A 15 7.97 -6.12 -11.64
N PRO A 16 7.27 -5.06 -11.20
CA PRO A 16 6.70 -5.03 -9.87
C PRO A 16 5.64 -6.10 -9.69
N ARG A 17 5.58 -6.65 -8.48
CA ARG A 17 4.66 -7.71 -8.06
C ARG A 17 3.80 -7.22 -6.90
N GLY A 18 2.76 -7.98 -6.56
CA GLY A 18 1.79 -7.62 -5.53
C GLY A 18 0.42 -7.27 -6.10
N LEU A 19 -0.51 -6.88 -5.23
CA LEU A 19 -1.89 -6.60 -5.61
C LEU A 19 -2.00 -5.32 -6.45
N GLU A 20 -1.33 -4.24 -6.04
CA GLU A 20 -1.48 -2.95 -6.71
C GLU A 20 -0.93 -2.94 -8.15
N PRO A 21 0.25 -3.51 -8.46
CA PRO A 21 0.71 -3.60 -9.84
C PRO A 21 -0.23 -4.40 -10.74
N GLN A 22 -0.89 -5.43 -10.21
CA GLN A 22 -1.90 -6.20 -10.94
C GLN A 22 -3.13 -5.36 -11.25
N LEU A 23 -3.63 -4.57 -10.28
CA LEU A 23 -4.76 -3.66 -10.48
C LEU A 23 -4.45 -2.59 -11.52
N ILE A 24 -3.28 -1.96 -11.46
CA ILE A 24 -2.86 -0.95 -12.44
C ILE A 24 -2.72 -1.55 -13.84
N THR A 25 -2.11 -2.74 -13.96
CA THR A 25 -1.97 -3.42 -15.26
C THR A 25 -3.33 -3.76 -15.86
N ALA A 26 -4.29 -4.23 -15.04
CA ALA A 26 -5.64 -4.52 -15.49
C ALA A 26 -6.38 -3.24 -15.93
N PHE A 27 -6.25 -2.16 -15.17
CA PHE A 27 -6.86 -0.88 -15.50
C PHE A 27 -6.28 -0.26 -16.78
N ALA A 28 -4.95 -0.29 -16.95
CA ALA A 28 -4.29 0.18 -18.15
C ALA A 28 -4.75 -0.59 -19.41
N LYS A 29 -4.95 -1.91 -19.27
CA LYS A 29 -5.50 -2.75 -20.34
C LYS A 29 -6.93 -2.35 -20.74
N GLU A 30 -7.77 -1.96 -19.79
CA GLU A 30 -9.13 -1.45 -20.07
C GLU A 30 -9.10 -0.10 -20.82
N LEU A 31 -8.10 0.73 -20.53
CA LEU A 31 -7.88 2.01 -21.20
C LEU A 31 -7.13 1.88 -22.55
N GLY A 32 -6.52 0.73 -22.82
CA GLY A 32 -5.68 0.53 -24.00
C GLY A 32 -4.35 1.32 -23.96
N VAL A 33 -3.80 1.52 -22.76
CA VAL A 33 -2.53 2.23 -22.55
C VAL A 33 -1.46 1.28 -21.99
N GLU A 34 -0.20 1.63 -22.23
CA GLU A 34 0.95 0.91 -21.66
C GLU A 34 1.33 1.51 -20.30
N VAL A 35 1.91 0.69 -19.43
CA VAL A 35 2.36 1.13 -18.11
C VAL A 35 3.87 1.28 -18.09
N GLU A 36 4.34 2.47 -17.71
CA GLU A 36 5.74 2.72 -17.37
C GLU A 36 5.92 2.71 -15.85
N TRP A 37 6.89 1.94 -15.37
CA TRP A 37 7.11 1.70 -13.96
C TRP A 37 8.31 2.49 -13.45
N HIS A 38 8.08 3.34 -12.45
CA HIS A 38 9.14 4.09 -11.76
C HIS A 38 9.18 3.73 -10.28
N TRP A 39 10.37 3.51 -9.74
CA TRP A 39 10.59 3.26 -8.31
C TRP A 39 11.19 4.51 -7.64
N GLY A 40 10.81 4.76 -6.38
CA GLY A 40 11.43 5.83 -5.60
C GLY A 40 10.94 5.88 -4.16
N SER A 41 11.47 6.83 -3.39
CA SER A 41 10.96 7.10 -2.05
C SER A 41 9.56 7.70 -2.11
N THR A 42 8.83 7.62 -1.00
CA THR A 42 7.50 8.22 -0.87
C THR A 42 7.51 9.69 -1.27
N GLU A 43 8.43 10.48 -0.72
CA GLU A 43 8.56 11.91 -0.99
C GLU A 43 8.81 12.17 -2.48
N ALA A 44 9.73 11.43 -3.10
CA ALA A 44 10.06 11.60 -4.52
C ALA A 44 8.87 11.27 -5.43
N MET A 45 8.08 10.25 -5.08
CA MET A 45 6.89 9.89 -5.86
C MET A 45 5.80 10.94 -5.76
N PHE A 46 5.53 11.46 -4.55
CA PHE A 46 4.55 12.54 -4.39
C PHE A 46 5.00 13.83 -5.06
N ASP A 47 6.29 14.16 -5.00
CA ASP A 47 6.85 15.32 -5.70
C ASP A 47 6.67 15.21 -7.22
N ALA A 48 7.03 14.06 -7.81
CA ALA A 48 6.84 13.80 -9.23
C ALA A 48 5.37 13.84 -9.65
N LEU A 49 4.45 13.30 -8.83
CA LEU A 49 3.00 13.37 -9.08
C LEU A 49 2.49 14.82 -9.06
N MET A 50 2.93 15.64 -8.11
CA MET A 50 2.54 17.05 -8.04
C MET A 50 3.07 17.86 -9.23
N HIS A 51 4.21 17.47 -9.79
CA HIS A 51 4.79 18.09 -10.99
C HIS A 51 4.29 17.48 -12.32
N TYR A 52 3.30 16.59 -12.28
CA TYR A 52 2.76 15.88 -13.44
C TYR A 52 3.80 15.03 -14.20
N GLU A 53 4.86 14.62 -13.51
CA GLU A 53 5.85 13.67 -14.03
C GLU A 53 5.41 12.22 -13.83
N LEU A 54 4.42 11.98 -12.95
CA LEU A 54 3.74 10.71 -12.76
C LEU A 54 2.24 10.88 -12.83
N ASP A 55 1.54 9.87 -13.35
CA ASP A 55 0.07 9.85 -13.40
C ASP A 55 -0.55 9.21 -12.15
N VAL A 56 0.08 8.15 -11.62
CA VAL A 56 -0.44 7.34 -10.52
C VAL A 56 0.69 6.85 -9.61
N ILE A 57 0.45 6.85 -8.29
CA ILE A 57 1.31 6.23 -7.30
C ILE A 57 0.60 5.03 -6.67
N ILE A 58 1.34 3.94 -6.52
CA ILE A 58 0.98 2.75 -5.73
C ILE A 58 2.05 2.51 -4.66
N GLY A 59 1.64 1.93 -3.53
CA GLY A 59 2.51 1.68 -2.37
C GLY A 59 1.77 1.46 -1.05
N GLY A 60 0.54 0.93 -1.07
CA GLY A 60 -0.27 0.70 0.13
C GLY A 60 -0.68 2.00 0.84
N LEU A 61 -1.02 3.03 0.07
CA LEU A 61 -1.36 4.34 0.61
C LEU A 61 -2.75 4.34 1.27
N THR A 62 -2.83 4.84 2.50
CA THR A 62 -4.09 4.94 3.25
C THR A 62 -4.68 6.35 3.17
N LYS A 63 -5.96 6.51 3.49
CA LYS A 63 -6.61 7.83 3.54
C LYS A 63 -6.03 8.77 4.61
N ALA A 64 -5.36 8.22 5.61
CA ALA A 64 -4.72 8.99 6.67
C ALA A 64 -3.35 9.56 6.24
N ASN A 65 -2.92 9.27 5.01
CA ASN A 65 -1.64 9.71 4.48
C ASN A 65 -1.54 11.26 4.45
N PRO A 66 -0.40 11.84 4.90
CA PRO A 66 -0.22 13.29 5.01
C PRO A 66 -0.44 14.08 3.71
N TRP A 67 -0.11 13.48 2.56
CA TRP A 67 -0.21 14.09 1.24
C TRP A 67 -1.66 14.15 0.70
N GLY A 68 -2.64 13.61 1.44
CA GLY A 68 -4.05 13.63 1.02
C GLY A 68 -4.71 14.99 0.90
N ARG A 69 -4.02 16.06 1.34
CA ARG A 69 -4.44 17.44 1.12
C ARG A 69 -3.95 18.02 -0.20
N GLU A 70 -2.91 17.43 -0.77
CA GLU A 70 -2.20 17.92 -1.96
C GLU A 70 -2.54 17.08 -3.19
N VAL A 71 -2.85 15.79 -3.00
CA VAL A 71 -3.21 14.87 -4.09
C VAL A 71 -4.58 14.23 -3.87
N ALA A 72 -5.18 13.75 -4.95
CA ALA A 72 -6.41 12.99 -4.89
C ALA A 72 -6.12 11.49 -4.76
N PHE A 73 -6.83 10.83 -3.84
CA PHE A 73 -6.84 9.36 -3.74
C PHE A 73 -7.97 8.77 -4.56
N THR A 74 -7.77 7.54 -5.03
CA THR A 74 -8.81 6.71 -5.65
C THR A 74 -9.87 6.33 -4.63
N LEU A 75 -10.94 5.67 -5.10
CA LEU A 75 -11.81 4.93 -4.20
C LEU A 75 -11.02 3.78 -3.55
N PRO A 76 -11.27 3.47 -2.26
CA PRO A 76 -10.64 2.34 -1.62
C PRO A 76 -10.94 1.05 -2.38
N TYR A 77 -9.89 0.34 -2.79
CA TYR A 77 -9.99 -0.98 -3.40
C TYR A 77 -9.70 -2.12 -2.40
N TYR A 78 -9.22 -1.78 -1.19
CA TYR A 78 -8.97 -2.72 -0.11
C TYR A 78 -9.25 -2.06 1.26
N THR A 79 -9.67 -2.84 2.24
CA THR A 79 -9.85 -2.42 3.64
C THR A 79 -9.55 -3.62 4.54
N ASP A 80 -8.69 -3.43 5.53
CA ASP A 80 -8.38 -4.38 6.58
C ASP A 80 -8.84 -3.93 7.95
N ASP A 81 -9.03 -4.91 8.82
CA ASP A 81 -9.23 -4.73 10.24
C ASP A 81 -8.05 -5.34 10.99
N LEU A 82 -7.41 -4.56 11.86
CA LEU A 82 -6.38 -5.07 12.75
C LEU A 82 -7.02 -5.89 13.87
N ILE A 83 -6.68 -7.18 13.93
CA ILE A 83 -7.18 -8.10 14.95
C ILE A 83 -6.03 -8.67 15.77
N VAL A 84 -6.30 -8.98 17.04
CA VAL A 84 -5.35 -9.69 17.92
C VAL A 84 -5.61 -11.19 17.82
N GLY A 85 -4.66 -11.91 17.21
CA GLY A 85 -4.68 -13.36 17.15
C GLY A 85 -4.38 -13.98 18.52
N VAL A 86 -5.20 -14.93 18.95
CA VAL A 86 -5.00 -15.71 20.18
C VAL A 86 -4.83 -17.18 19.79
N PRO A 87 -3.83 -17.91 20.34
CA PRO A 87 -3.70 -19.34 20.07
C PRO A 87 -5.01 -20.07 20.39
N PRO A 88 -5.40 -21.08 19.59
CA PRO A 88 -6.68 -21.78 19.78
C PRO A 88 -6.80 -22.49 21.12
N THR A 89 -5.67 -22.70 21.82
CA THR A 89 -5.59 -23.29 23.16
C THR A 89 -5.81 -22.29 24.30
N VAL A 90 -5.92 -20.99 24.00
CA VAL A 90 -6.07 -19.91 24.98
C VAL A 90 -7.41 -19.22 24.74
N SER A 91 -8.19 -19.04 25.80
CA SER A 91 -9.42 -18.25 25.71
C SER A 91 -9.11 -16.79 25.39
N PRO A 92 -9.77 -16.17 24.40
CA PRO A 92 -9.55 -14.77 24.08
C PRO A 92 -9.82 -13.89 25.29
N PRO A 93 -8.93 -12.95 25.64
CA PRO A 93 -9.18 -12.05 26.75
C PRO A 93 -10.32 -11.09 26.40
N THR A 94 -11.12 -10.70 27.40
CA THR A 94 -12.22 -9.73 27.23
C THR A 94 -11.74 -8.27 27.24
N THR A 95 -10.50 -8.03 27.70
CA THR A 95 -9.80 -6.74 27.66
C THR A 95 -8.32 -6.96 27.36
N LEU A 96 -7.66 -5.97 26.75
CA LEU A 96 -6.21 -5.97 26.53
C LEU A 96 -5.42 -5.28 27.65
N ASP A 97 -6.09 -4.76 28.67
CA ASP A 97 -5.41 -4.09 29.79
C ASP A 97 -4.46 -5.04 30.52
N GLY A 98 -3.17 -4.68 30.57
CA GLY A 98 -2.13 -5.49 31.20
C GLY A 98 -1.75 -6.76 30.41
N VAL A 99 -2.32 -6.98 29.22
CA VAL A 99 -1.97 -8.10 28.33
C VAL A 99 -0.78 -7.71 27.46
N VAL A 100 0.26 -8.54 27.47
CA VAL A 100 1.40 -8.36 26.56
C VAL A 100 1.00 -8.86 25.18
N VAL A 101 0.99 -7.97 24.19
CA VAL A 101 0.71 -8.28 22.79
C VAL A 101 1.98 -8.10 21.98
N ALA A 102 2.25 -9.04 21.06
CA ALA A 102 3.33 -8.93 20.10
C ALA A 102 2.81 -8.27 18.81
N ILE A 103 3.59 -7.36 18.26
CA ILE A 103 3.36 -6.77 16.94
C ILE A 103 4.53 -7.23 16.06
N PRO A 104 4.28 -7.77 14.85
CA PRO A 104 5.35 -8.03 13.89
C PRO A 104 6.15 -6.74 13.66
N ALA A 105 7.47 -6.83 13.62
CA ALA A 105 8.26 -5.67 13.20
C ALA A 105 7.87 -5.30 11.76
N ASP A 106 7.69 -4.01 11.52
CA ASP A 106 7.28 -3.37 10.27
C ASP A 106 5.76 -3.36 9.98
N THR A 107 5.05 -2.49 10.72
CA THR A 107 3.75 -1.92 10.32
C THR A 107 3.91 -0.43 10.09
#